data_AF-A0A1E5P1N1-F1
#
_entry.id   AF-A0A1E5P1N1-F1
#
_cell.length_a   1.000
_cell.length_b   1.000
_cell.length_c   1.000
_cell.angle_alpha   90.00
_cell.angle_beta   90.00
_cell.angle_gamma   90.00
#
_symmetry.space_group_name_H-M   'P 1'
#
loop_
_entity.id
_entity.type
_entity.pdbx_description
1 polymer ?
#
loop_
_entity_poly.entity_id
_entity_poly.type
_entity_poly.pdbx_seq_one_letter_code
_entity_poly.pdbx_strand_id
1 'polypeptide(L)' 'MTRAEANLALFEYIDGFYNSRRIQQRLGYLSPIEFEEKHYTDQATAEQANLEPRHPALTS' A
#
# COMPACT_ATOMS: atom_id res chain seq x y z
N MET A 1 7.93 -16.76 -30.51
CA MET A 1 7.20 -15.60 -29.97
C MET A 1 6.22 -15.11 -31.02
N THR A 2 4.93 -15.26 -30.77
CA THR A 2 3.87 -14.71 -31.61
C THR A 2 3.55 -13.26 -31.23
N ARG A 3 2.84 -12.52 -32.09
CA ARG A 3 2.37 -11.15 -31.75
C ARG A 3 1.45 -11.14 -30.52
N ALA A 4 0.63 -12.19 -30.37
CA ALA A 4 -0.26 -12.33 -29.21
C ALA A 4 0.54 -12.51 -27.91
N GLU A 5 1.55 -13.38 -27.92
CA GLU A 5 2.46 -13.58 -26.79
C GLU A 5 3.20 -12.29 -26.40
N ALA A 6 3.67 -11.53 -27.40
CA ALA A 6 4.37 -10.27 -27.17
C ALA A 6 3.45 -9.22 -26.50
N ASN A 7 2.20 -9.11 -26.95
CA ASN A 7 1.23 -8.18 -26.36
C ASN A 7 0.87 -8.57 -24.92
N LEU A 8 0.73 -9.87 -24.64
CA LEU A 8 0.46 -10.36 -23.30
C LEU A 8 1.63 -10.04 -22.35
N ALA A 9 2.86 -10.33 -22.77
CA ALA A 9 4.05 -10.03 -21.98
C ALA A 9 4.19 -8.53 -21.69
N LEU A 10 3.85 -7.67 -22.66
CA LEU A 10 3.85 -6.22 -22.48
C LEU A 10 2.80 -5.76 -21.46
N PHE A 11 1.58 -6.31 -21.54
CA PHE A 11 0.51 -6.02 -20.59
C PHE A 11 0.91 -6.44 -19.16
N GLU A 12 1.38 -7.67 -18.98
CA GLU A 12 1.83 -8.19 -17.69
C GLU A 12 2.96 -7.32 -17.10
N TYR A 13 3.91 -6.91 -17.93
CA TYR A 13 4.99 -6.03 -17.50
C TYR A 13 4.48 -4.64 -17.12
N ILE A 14 3.67 -3.99 -17.96
CA ILE A 14 3.21 -2.61 -17.70
C ILE A 14 2.28 -2.57 -16.49
N ASP A 15 1.23 -3.38 -16.48
CA ASP A 15 0.17 -3.28 -15.48
C ASP A 15 0.43 -4.13 -14.24
N GLY A 16 0.98 -5.33 -14.42
CA GLY A 16 1.32 -6.21 -13.30
C GLY A 16 2.58 -5.77 -12.55
N PHE A 17 3.62 -5.38 -13.28
CA PHE A 17 4.92 -5.09 -12.68
C PHE A 17 5.25 -3.60 -12.53
N TYR A 18 5.26 -2.86 -13.63
CA TYR A 18 5.81 -1.51 -13.70
C TYR A 18 4.92 -0.48 -13.02
N ASN A 19 3.64 -0.39 -13.41
CA ASN A 19 2.72 0.61 -12.89
C ASN A 19 2.51 0.49 -11.37
N SER A 20 2.53 -0.74 -10.84
CA SER A 20 2.37 -1.03 -9.41
C SER A 20 3.59 -0.64 -8.57
N ARG A 21 4.79 -0.58 -9.17
CA ARG A 21 6.07 -0.29 -8.48
C ARG A 21 6.69 1.06 -8.85
N ARG A 22 6.16 1.76 -9.85
CA ARG A 22 6.69 3.06 -10.25
C ARG A 22 6.50 4.08 -9.14
N ILE A 23 7.60 4.64 -8.65
CA ILE A 23 7.61 5.74 -7.66
C ILE A 23 6.94 6.99 -8.26
N GLN A 24 6.05 7.62 -7.49
CA GLN A 24 5.31 8.79 -7.94
C GLN A 24 5.42 9.92 -6.91
N GLN A 25 5.87 11.10 -7.35
CA GLN A 25 5.98 12.28 -6.48
C GLN A 25 4.66 12.63 -5.79
N ARG A 26 3.52 12.48 -6.49
CA ARG A 26 2.19 12.73 -5.94
C ARG A 26 1.81 11.81 -4.76
N LEU A 27 2.48 10.66 -4.64
CA LEU A 27 2.30 9.71 -3.54
C LEU A 27 3.36 9.93 -2.43
N GLY A 28 4.06 11.06 -2.44
CA GLY A 28 5.14 11.33 -1.49
C GLY A 28 6.39 10.52 -1.79
N TYR A 29 6.69 10.30 -3.07
CA TYR A 29 7.80 9.44 -3.53
C TYR A 29 7.66 7.97 -3.14
N LEU A 30 6.42 7.50 -3.05
CA LEU A 30 6.08 6.08 -2.91
C LEU A 30 5.56 5.50 -4.23
N SER A 31 5.69 4.19 -4.39
CA SER A 31 4.92 3.44 -5.39
C SER A 31 3.46 3.25 -4.93
N PRO A 32 2.52 2.92 -5.84
CA PRO A 32 1.15 2.62 -5.47
C PRO A 32 1.01 1.52 -4.40
N ILE A 33 1.77 0.43 -4.51
CA ILE A 33 1.73 -0.65 -3.50
C ILE A 33 2.19 -0.14 -2.14
N GLU A 34 3.34 0.54 -2.05
CA GLU A 34 3.86 1.08 -0.79
C GLU A 34 2.91 2.11 -0.16
N PHE A 35 2.23 2.91 -1.00
CA PHE A 35 1.24 3.87 -0.54
C PHE A 35 0.03 3.17 0.10
N GLU A 36 -0.49 2.11 -0.52
CA GLU A 36 -1.59 1.32 0.02
C GLU A 36 -1.17 0.59 1.31
N GLU A 37 0.00 -0.04 1.33
CA GLU A 37 0.55 -0.72 2.52
C GLU A 37 0.68 0.24 3.71
N LYS A 38 1.23 1.42 3.48
CA LYS A 38 1.32 2.48 4.50
C LYS A 38 -0.07 2.85 5.02
N HIS A 39 -1.01 3.10 4.10
CA HIS A 39 -2.37 3.48 4.46
C HIS A 39 -3.06 2.44 5.36
N TYR A 40 -2.97 1.14 5.02
CA TYR A 40 -3.56 0.08 5.85
C TYR A 40 -2.82 -0.12 7.19
N THR A 41 -1.50 0.07 7.22
CA THR A 41 -0.72 0.02 8.48
C THR A 41 -1.14 1.14 9.43
N ASP A 42 -1.29 2.36 8.91
CA ASP A 42 -1.72 3.51 9.68
C ASP A 42 -3.16 3.31 10.21
N GLN A 43 -4.05 2.73 9.41
CA GLN A 43 -5.42 2.39 9.84
C GLN A 43 -5.43 1.33 10.95
N ALA A 44 -4.68 0.23 10.79
CA ALA A 44 -4.60 -0.81 11.81
C ALA A 44 -4.04 -0.27 13.14
N THR A 45 -3.03 0.61 13.07
CA THR A 45 -2.47 1.27 14.26
C THR A 45 -3.49 2.16 14.95
N ALA A 46 -4.29 2.92 14.18
CA ALA A 46 -5.34 3.76 14.72
C ALA A 46 -6.47 2.94 15.37
N GLU A 47 -6.85 1.81 14.77
CA GLU A 47 -7.82 0.88 15.35
C GLU A 47 -7.31 0.29 16.68
N GLN A 48 -6.05 -0.13 16.73
CA GLN A 48 -5.41 -0.62 17.96
C GLN A 48 -5.39 0.45 19.06
N ALA A 49 -5.01 1.70 18.73
CA ALA A 49 -4.98 2.80 19.69
C ALA A 49 -6.38 3.14 20.25
N ASN A 50 -7.45 2.90 19.47
CA ASN A 50 -8.82 3.09 19.91
C ASN A 50 -9.35 1.92 20.77
N LEU A 51 -8.73 0.74 20.69
CA LEU A 51 -9.08 -0.45 21.46
C LEU A 51 -8.35 -0.53 22.82
N GLU A 52 -7.26 0.23 23.01
CA GLU A 52 -6.59 0.33 24.32
C GLU A 52 -7.52 1.01 25.34
N PRO A 53 -7.88 0.32 26.46
CA PRO A 53 -8.77 0.87 27.45
C PRO A 53 -8.08 2.06 28.13
N ARG A 54 -8.79 3.19 28.24
CA ARG A 54 -8.39 4.27 29.15
C ARG A 54 -8.31 3.69 30.55
N HIS A 55 -7.11 3.35 31.00
CA HIS A 55 -6.88 2.91 32.37
C HIS A 55 -7.47 3.97 33.31
N PRO A 56 -8.40 3.62 34.22
CA PRO A 56 -8.83 4.58 35.21
C PRO A 56 -7.63 4.90 36.09
N ALA A 57 -7.28 6.18 36.17
CA ALA A 57 -6.26 6.65 37.09
C ALA A 57 -6.67 6.20 38.50
N LEU A 58 -5.85 5.33 39.11
CA LEU A 58 -5.97 4.98 40.52
C LEU A 58 -5.67 6.25 41.31
N THR A 59 -6.72 6.96 41.72
CA THR A 59 -6.62 8.05 42.68
C THR A 59 -6.55 7.45 44.09
N SER A 60 -5.53 7.89 44.81
CA SER A 60 -5.13 7.45 46.16
C SER A 60 -6.12 7.80 47.27
#